data_AF-A0A2D6B2J1-F1
#
_entry.id   AF-A0A2D6B2J1-F1
#
_cell.length_a   1.000
_cell.length_b   1.000
_cell.length_c   1.000
_cell.angle_alpha   90.00
_cell.angle_beta   90.00
_cell.angle_gamma   90.00
#
_symmetry.space_group_name_H-M   'P 1'
#
loop_
_entity.id
_entity.type
_entity.pdbx_description
1 polymer ?
#
loop_
_entity_poly.entity_id
_entity_poly.type
_entity_poly.pdbx_seq_one_letter_code
_entity_poly.pdbx_strand_id
1 'polypeptide(L)'
;MKIEPGYYKVRVKKGYFGQTTYHYLRVFIKNKTKYIQLDHGLPQKAEDNEEGIIQDYIIVKKLTRPIEINKVQVMIKWKDEDGDSFEMGARNSYVLDRIFKLFPRLKKAFDS
;
A
#
# COMPACT_ATOMS: atom_id res chain seq x y z
N MET A 1 -18.33 -17.32 4.79
CA MET A 1 -18.79 -15.95 4.47
C MET A 1 -18.06 -15.52 3.19
N LYS A 2 -18.74 -15.07 2.13
CA LYS A 2 -18.07 -14.65 0.88
C LYS A 2 -18.03 -13.12 0.81
N ILE A 3 -16.85 -12.54 0.61
CA ILE A 3 -16.65 -11.11 0.45
C ILE A 3 -17.10 -10.71 -0.96
N GLU A 4 -18.06 -9.79 -1.06
CA GLU A 4 -18.51 -9.31 -2.37
C GLU A 4 -17.43 -8.48 -3.09
N PRO A 5 -17.54 -8.28 -4.42
CA PRO A 5 -16.75 -7.29 -5.11
C PRO A 5 -16.95 -5.88 -4.54
N GLY A 6 -15.85 -5.15 -4.39
CA GLY A 6 -15.83 -3.81 -3.83
C GLY A 6 -14.51 -3.46 -3.16
N TYR A 7 -14.52 -2.32 -2.48
CA TYR A 7 -13.40 -1.85 -1.68
C TYR A 7 -13.77 -1.91 -0.20
N TYR A 8 -12.82 -2.31 0.63
CA TYR A 8 -13.04 -2.53 2.06
C TYR A 8 -11.88 -1.97 2.86
N LYS A 9 -12.20 -1.41 4.03
CA LYS A 9 -11.24 -1.13 5.08
C LYS A 9 -11.16 -2.35 5.98
N VAL A 10 -9.97 -2.92 6.14
CA VAL A 10 -9.73 -4.07 7.02
C VAL A 10 -8.70 -3.72 8.09
N ARG A 11 -8.71 -4.45 9.20
CA ARG A 11 -7.69 -4.35 10.26
C ARG A 11 -7.23 -5.75 10.64
N VAL A 12 -5.98 -5.90 11.07
CA VAL A 12 -5.45 -7.18 11.54
C VAL A 12 -6.16 -7.59 12.84
N LYS A 13 -6.51 -8.88 12.99
CA LYS A 13 -7.12 -9.43 14.22
C LYS A 13 -6.18 -9.39 15.42
N LYS A 14 -4.93 -9.79 15.20
CA LYS A 14 -3.85 -9.76 16.19
C LYS A 14 -2.78 -8.78 15.73
N GLY A 15 -2.86 -7.55 16.20
CA GLY A 15 -1.75 -6.61 16.02
C GLY A 15 -0.57 -7.04 16.88
N TYR A 16 0.63 -7.09 16.31
CA TYR A 16 1.85 -7.05 17.10
C TYR A 16 1.95 -5.63 17.71
N PHE A 17 2.10 -5.54 19.04
CA PHE A 17 2.38 -4.30 19.76
C PHE A 17 1.34 -3.15 19.67
N GLY A 18 0.04 -3.45 19.80
CA GLY A 18 -0.98 -2.44 20.14
C GLY A 18 -1.27 -1.36 19.08
N GLN A 19 -0.60 -1.38 17.92
CA GLN A 19 -0.91 -0.49 16.81
C GLN A 19 -2.05 -1.08 15.97
N THR A 20 -3.14 -0.32 15.84
CA THR A 20 -4.23 -0.68 14.94
C THR A 20 -3.90 -0.20 13.54
N THR A 21 -3.25 -1.06 12.75
CA THR A 21 -2.98 -0.77 11.34
C THR A 21 -4.21 -1.12 10.49
N TYR A 22 -4.63 -0.17 9.67
CA TYR A 22 -5.74 -0.35 8.73
C TYR A 22 -5.18 -0.54 7.32
N HIS A 23 -5.77 -1.48 6.58
CA HIS A 23 -5.37 -1.83 5.24
C HIS A 23 -6.55 -1.69 4.27
N TYR A 24 -6.22 -1.49 3.00
CA TYR A 24 -7.18 -1.41 1.91
C TYR A 24 -7.31 -2.77 1.25
N LEU A 25 -8.51 -3.33 1.24
CA LEU A 25 -8.81 -4.60 0.58
C LEU A 25 -9.69 -4.31 -0.64
N ARG A 26 -9.22 -4.71 -1.81
CA ARG A 26 -9.95 -4.64 -3.06
C ARG A 26 -10.36 -6.04 -3.50
N VAL A 27 -11.64 -6.24 -3.75
CA VAL A 27 -12.19 -7.48 -4.30
C VAL A 27 -12.81 -7.17 -5.65
N PHE A 28 -12.43 -7.88 -6.69
CA PHE A 28 -12.91 -7.62 -8.06
C PHE A 28 -12.98 -8.91 -8.88
N ILE A 29 -13.75 -8.87 -9.97
CA ILE A 29 -13.89 -10.00 -10.90
C ILE A 29 -13.16 -9.63 -12.19
N LYS A 30 -12.28 -10.51 -12.65
CA LYS A 30 -11.59 -10.40 -13.94
C LYS A 30 -11.66 -11.77 -14.63
N ASN A 31 -12.12 -11.81 -15.87
CA ASN A 31 -12.26 -13.05 -16.65
C ASN A 31 -13.05 -14.15 -15.92
N LYS A 32 -14.16 -13.80 -15.27
CA LYS A 32 -14.98 -14.68 -14.41
C LYS A 32 -14.30 -15.22 -13.15
N THR A 33 -13.03 -14.89 -12.92
CA THR A 33 -12.29 -15.23 -11.69
C THR A 33 -12.35 -14.07 -10.70
N LYS A 34 -12.60 -14.37 -9.43
CA LYS A 34 -12.61 -13.40 -8.34
C LYS A 34 -11.19 -13.24 -7.79
N TYR A 35 -10.76 -12.00 -7.61
CA TYR A 35 -9.46 -11.64 -7.07
C TYR A 35 -9.60 -10.80 -5.82
N ILE A 36 -8.63 -10.95 -4.92
CA ILE A 36 -8.46 -10.18 -3.70
C ILE A 36 -7.08 -9.52 -3.77
N GLN A 37 -7.03 -8.24 -3.44
CA GLN A 37 -5.79 -7.46 -3.42
C GLN A 37 -5.74 -6.65 -2.13
N LEU A 38 -4.66 -6.81 -1.37
CA LEU A 38 -4.39 -6.03 -0.16
C LEU A 38 -3.39 -4.92 -0.48
N ASP A 39 -3.74 -3.68 -0.13
CA ASP A 39 -2.97 -2.46 -0.38
C ASP A 39 -2.42 -2.37 -1.81
N HIS A 40 -1.09 -2.37 -1.94
CA HIS A 40 -0.35 -2.31 -3.21
C HIS A 40 0.20 -3.68 -3.64
N GLY A 41 -0.19 -4.76 -2.97
CA GLY A 41 0.22 -6.12 -3.29
C GLY A 41 -0.35 -6.62 -4.62
N LEU A 42 0.15 -7.77 -5.08
CA LEU A 42 -0.37 -8.43 -6.28
C LEU A 42 -1.78 -8.99 -6.02
N PRO A 43 -2.72 -8.89 -6.97
CA PRO A 43 -4.00 -9.56 -6.86
C PRO A 43 -3.83 -11.08 -6.80
N GLN A 44 -4.45 -11.70 -5.81
CA GLN A 44 -4.48 -13.15 -5.61
C GLN A 44 -5.87 -13.67 -5.90
N LYS A 45 -6.00 -14.92 -6.36
CA LYS A 45 -7.32 -15.53 -6.55
C LYS A 45 -8.00 -15.65 -5.19
N ALA A 46 -9.28 -15.28 -5.15
CA ALA A 46 -10.07 -15.35 -3.93
C ALA A 46 -10.21 -16.79 -3.43
N GLU A 47 -10.36 -17.76 -4.34
CA GLU A 47 -10.50 -19.18 -4.00
C GLU A 47 -9.33 -19.69 -3.15
N ASP A 48 -8.12 -19.18 -3.38
CA ASP A 48 -6.92 -19.64 -2.69
C ASP A 48 -6.65 -18.88 -1.37
N ASN A 49 -7.18 -17.65 -1.22
CA ASN A 49 -6.75 -16.73 -0.15
C ASN A 49 -7.88 -16.07 0.65
N GLU A 50 -9.14 -16.28 0.27
CA GLU A 50 -10.29 -15.67 0.96
C GLU A 50 -10.39 -16.15 2.41
N GLU A 51 -10.11 -17.42 2.69
CA GLU A 51 -10.09 -17.95 4.06
C GLU A 51 -8.98 -17.34 4.92
N GLY A 52 -7.77 -17.20 4.38
CA GLY A 52 -6.65 -16.56 5.09
C GLY A 52 -6.95 -15.10 5.45
N ILE A 53 -7.51 -14.34 4.51
CA ILE A 53 -7.94 -12.95 4.77
C ILE A 53 -9.03 -12.91 5.87
N ILE A 54 -10.01 -13.81 5.84
CA ILE A 54 -11.05 -13.88 6.86
C ILE A 54 -10.48 -14.31 8.21
N GLN A 55 -9.44 -15.15 8.24
CA GLN A 55 -8.79 -15.60 9.46
C GLN A 55 -7.93 -14.50 10.09
N ASP A 56 -7.16 -13.75 9.30
CA ASP A 56 -6.19 -12.78 9.81
C ASP A 56 -6.74 -11.37 9.95
N TYR A 57 -7.77 -11.01 9.18
CA TYR A 57 -8.31 -9.66 9.13
C TYR A 57 -9.78 -9.58 9.56
N ILE A 58 -10.16 -8.41 10.06
CA ILE A 58 -11.53 -8.02 10.35
C ILE A 58 -11.93 -6.97 9.32
N ILE A 59 -13.03 -7.23 8.60
CA ILE A 59 -13.65 -6.25 7.72
C ILE A 59 -14.32 -5.19 8.60
N VAL A 60 -13.83 -3.95 8.51
CA VAL A 60 -14.36 -2.82 9.30
C VAL A 60 -15.52 -2.16 8.56
N LYS A 61 -15.37 -1.88 7.27
CA LYS A 61 -16.43 -1.30 6.43
C LYS A 61 -16.19 -1.50 4.94
N LYS A 62 -17.27 -1.56 4.15
CA LYS A 62 -17.24 -1.40 2.68
C LYS A 62 -17.11 0.10 2.35
N LEU A 63 -16.25 0.44 1.41
CA LEU A 63 -15.97 1.80 0.95
C LEU A 63 -16.75 2.04 -0.35
N THR A 64 -17.62 3.06 -0.35
CA THR A 64 -18.55 3.37 -1.46
C THR A 64 -18.17 4.62 -2.25
N ARG A 65 -17.20 5.42 -1.76
CA ARG A 65 -16.72 6.67 -2.38
C ARG A 65 -15.19 6.72 -2.36
N PRO A 66 -14.54 7.44 -3.30
CA PRO A 66 -13.09 7.57 -3.30
C PRO A 66 -12.63 8.16 -1.96
N ILE A 67 -11.52 7.62 -1.47
CA ILE A 67 -10.89 8.01 -0.22
C ILE A 67 -10.45 9.47 -0.39
N GLU A 68 -10.87 10.37 0.50
CA GLU A 68 -10.30 11.72 0.54
C GLU A 68 -8.82 11.60 0.94
N ILE A 69 -7.93 11.92 0.01
CA ILE A 69 -6.48 11.88 0.23
C ILE A 69 -6.05 13.28 0.67
N ASN A 70 -5.87 13.47 1.98
CA ASN A 70 -5.49 14.76 2.54
C ASN A 70 -4.04 15.16 2.20
N LYS A 71 -3.13 14.18 2.15
CA LYS A 71 -1.70 14.43 1.90
C LYS A 71 -1.02 13.16 1.40
N VAL A 72 -0.28 13.26 0.30
CA VAL A 72 0.69 12.25 -0.15
C VAL A 72 2.08 12.83 0.00
N GLN A 73 2.99 12.06 0.60
CA GLN A 73 4.39 12.45 0.71
C GLN A 73 5.25 11.19 0.55
N VAL A 74 6.24 11.26 -0.34
CA VAL A 74 7.29 10.25 -0.48
C VAL A 74 8.51 10.76 0.26
N MET A 75 9.09 9.92 1.12
CA MET A 75 10.27 10.25 1.90
C MET A 75 11.44 9.43 1.38
N ILE A 76 12.53 10.10 1.00
CA ILE A 76 13.75 9.52 0.46
C ILE A 76 14.84 9.72 1.49
N LYS A 77 15.46 8.63 1.94
CA LYS A 77 16.55 8.66 2.91
C LYS A 77 17.78 7.99 2.32
N TRP A 78 18.94 8.60 2.49
CA TRP A 78 20.22 8.01 2.10
C TRP A 78 21.32 8.46 3.06
N LYS A 79 22.48 7.81 2.94
CA LYS A 79 23.70 8.21 3.64
C LYS A 79 24.76 8.59 2.63
N ASP A 80 25.62 9.54 2.98
CA ASP A 80 26.81 9.84 2.20
C ASP A 80 28.00 8.93 2.57
N GLU A 81 29.16 9.26 2.02
CA GLU A 81 30.41 8.50 2.21
C GLU A 81 30.97 8.66 3.64
N ASP A 82 30.64 9.77 4.32
CA ASP A 82 31.02 10.05 5.70
C ASP A 82 30.04 9.44 6.73
N GLY A 83 28.91 8.91 6.25
CA GLY A 83 27.88 8.24 7.05
C GLY A 83 26.77 9.17 7.53
N ASP A 84 26.77 10.44 7.11
CA ASP A 84 25.75 11.42 7.43
C ASP A 84 24.43 11.08 6.75
N SER A 85 23.35 11.16 7.51
CA SER A 85 22.02 10.77 7.03
C SER A 85 21.26 11.97 6.47
N PHE A 86 20.80 11.83 5.24
CA PHE A 86 19.98 12.82 4.54
C PHE A 86 18.55 12.33 4.41
N GLU A 87 17.60 13.25 4.53
CA GLU A 87 16.18 12.99 4.35
C GLU A 87 15.54 14.08 3.48
N MET A 88 14.86 13.66 2.41
CA MET A 88 14.10 14.55 1.53
C MET A 88 12.66 14.08 1.37
N GLY A 89 11.72 15.03 1.41
CA GLY A 89 10.29 14.77 1.22
C GLY A 89 9.78 15.32 -0.12
N ALA A 90 9.28 14.44 -0.98
CA ALA A 90 8.54 14.83 -2.18
C ALA A 90 7.03 14.84 -1.90
N ARG A 91 6.38 16.00 -2.07
CA ARG A 91 4.93 16.17 -1.85
C ARG A 91 4.10 15.87 -3.10
N ASN A 92 4.74 15.74 -4.26
CA ASN A 92 4.11 15.39 -5.53
C ASN A 92 5.14 14.76 -6.49
N SER A 93 4.64 14.23 -7.61
CA SER A 93 5.46 13.58 -8.64
C SER A 93 6.48 14.51 -9.29
N TYR A 94 6.14 15.80 -9.45
CA TYR A 94 7.06 16.79 -10.02
C TYR A 94 8.29 17.02 -9.13
N VAL A 95 8.09 17.14 -7.81
CA VAL A 95 9.20 17.28 -6.85
C VAL A 95 10.03 16.01 -6.81
N LEU A 96 9.39 14.83 -6.87
CA LEU A 96 10.09 13.55 -6.91
C LEU A 96 10.98 13.44 -8.16
N ASP A 97 10.45 13.75 -9.34
CA ASP A 97 11.19 13.76 -10.60
C ASP A 97 12.36 14.75 -10.57
N ARG A 98 12.16 15.93 -9.96
CA ARG A 98 13.24 16.92 -9.79
C ARG A 98 14.35 16.40 -8.87
N ILE A 99 14.02 15.71 -7.78
CA ILE A 99 15.01 15.07 -6.92
C ILE A 99 15.80 14.03 -7.72
N PHE A 100 15.13 13.18 -8.48
CA PHE A 100 15.79 12.16 -9.30
C PHE A 100 16.67 12.74 -10.42
N LYS A 101 16.31 13.89 -10.98
CA LYS A 101 17.15 14.63 -11.94
C LYS A 101 18.42 15.20 -11.29
N LEU A 102 18.30 15.76 -10.08
CA LEU A 102 19.43 16.34 -9.35
C LEU A 102 20.34 15.27 -8.72
N PHE A 103 19.77 14.13 -8.34
CA PHE A 103 20.48 13.03 -7.70
C PHE A 103 20.27 11.71 -8.47
N PRO A 104 20.96 11.50 -9.61
CA PRO A 104 20.77 10.31 -10.44
C PRO A 104 21.06 8.99 -9.72
N ARG A 105 21.95 9.00 -8.70
CA ARG A 105 22.22 7.82 -7.86
C ARG A 105 20.99 7.38 -7.07
N LEU A 106 20.17 8.32 -6.59
CA LEU A 106 18.91 8.01 -5.91
C LEU A 106 17.90 7.42 -6.88
N LYS A 107 17.83 7.93 -8.11
CA LYS A 107 16.98 7.35 -9.16
C LYS A 107 17.40 5.90 -9.45
N LYS A 108 18.70 5.66 -9.63
CA LYS A 108 19.23 4.31 -9.89
C LYS A 108 18.90 3.33 -8.77
N ALA A 109 18.99 3.78 -7.52
CA ALA A 109 18.64 2.96 -6.35
C ALA A 109 17.11 2.75 -6.19
N PHE A 110 16.29 3.65 -6.72
CA PHE A 110 14.83 3.53 -6.69
C PHE A 110 14.29 2.61 -7.82
N ASP A 111 14.96 2.61 -8.97
CA ASP A 111 14.59 1.77 -10.13
C ASP A 111 15.11 0.32 -10.02
N SER A 112 16.06 0.05 -9.11
CA SER A 112 16.67 -1.26 -8.87
C SER A 112 15.90 -2.09 -7.85
#